data_AF-A0A2V6TVN4-F1
#
_entry.id   AF-A0A2V6TVN4-F1
#
_cell.length_a   1.000
_cell.length_b   1.000
_cell.length_c   1.000
_cell.angle_alpha   90.00
_cell.angle_beta   90.00
_cell.angle_gamma   90.00
#
_symmetry.space_group_name_H-M   'P 1'
#
loop_
_entity.id
_entity.type
_entity.pdbx_description
1 polymer ?
#
loop_
_entity_poly.entity_id
_entity_poly.type
_entity_poly.pdbx_seq_one_letter_code
_entity_poly.pdbx_strand_id
1 'polypeptide(L)'
;MSSRPGRALRGTAIIAALAMLAGCVAVRSWRGEKGADLGNIQPGVKRSAAETALGLPLGESVSATGVRYALYEYNAGIPPHPGDAVTAALLDVVTFGIFEIITYKNNGWRHPGEYDRRRIRVVIAYDTRDVILGIFDEANELPPDGRSGPYRWPRLSSLDHDAPLAYRQSSTETVFAYDAPMIRQ
;
A
#
# COMPACT_ATOMS: atom_id res chain seq x y z
N MET A 1 52.22 26.21 -17.16
CA MET A 1 51.23 25.12 -17.30
C MET A 1 49.88 25.64 -16.83
N SER A 2 48.99 25.98 -17.78
CA SER A 2 47.65 26.50 -17.49
C SER A 2 46.70 25.32 -17.29
N SER A 3 46.39 24.98 -16.04
CA SER A 3 45.31 24.05 -15.71
C SER A 3 43.98 24.73 -16.06
N ARG A 4 43.41 24.39 -17.22
CA ARG A 4 42.11 24.92 -17.69
C ARG A 4 41.04 24.65 -16.61
N PRO A 5 40.56 25.66 -15.86
CA PRO A 5 39.64 25.46 -14.73
C PRO A 5 38.28 24.90 -15.18
N GLY A 6 37.95 25.04 -16.48
CA GLY A 6 36.70 24.56 -17.05
C GLY A 6 36.56 23.03 -17.15
N ARG A 7 37.64 22.24 -17.10
CA ARG A 7 37.54 20.77 -17.16
C ARG A 7 37.19 20.16 -15.81
N ALA A 8 37.82 20.64 -14.74
CA ALA A 8 37.51 20.22 -13.38
C ALA A 8 36.07 20.63 -13.02
N LEU A 9 35.69 21.89 -13.27
CA LEU A 9 34.35 22.41 -12.94
C LEU A 9 33.22 21.68 -13.70
N ARG A 10 33.45 21.30 -14.97
CA ARG A 10 32.50 20.50 -15.75
C ARG A 10 32.40 19.06 -15.24
N GLY A 11 33.52 18.46 -14.83
CA GLY A 11 33.53 17.14 -14.21
C GLY A 11 32.73 17.11 -12.91
N THR A 12 32.95 18.09 -12.03
CA THR A 12 32.20 18.21 -10.78
C THR A 12 30.71 18.43 -11.01
N ALA A 13 30.34 19.23 -12.01
CA ALA A 13 28.93 19.47 -12.37
C ALA A 13 28.23 18.21 -12.90
N ILE A 14 28.93 17.39 -13.69
CA ILE A 14 28.38 16.11 -14.19
C ILE A 14 28.23 15.11 -13.05
N ILE A 15 29.20 15.00 -12.16
CA ILE A 15 29.13 14.12 -10.98
C ILE A 15 28.01 14.58 -10.03
N ALA A 16 27.87 15.89 -9.80
CA ALA A 16 26.78 16.44 -8.99
C ALA A 16 25.40 16.20 -9.62
N ALA A 17 25.27 16.36 -10.94
CA ALA A 17 24.02 16.07 -11.66
C ALA A 17 23.67 14.58 -11.63
N LEU A 18 24.64 13.67 -11.77
CA LEU A 18 24.43 12.23 -11.64
C LEU A 18 24.07 11.84 -10.20
N ALA A 19 24.71 12.43 -9.19
CA ALA A 19 24.39 12.20 -7.79
C ALA A 19 22.99 12.72 -7.40
N MET A 20 22.49 13.77 -8.07
CA MET A 20 21.12 14.27 -7.88
C MET A 20 20.05 13.37 -8.54
N LEU A 21 20.42 12.62 -9.58
CA LEU A 21 19.52 11.65 -10.24
C LEU A 21 19.51 10.30 -9.52
N ALA A 22 20.66 9.89 -8.96
CA ALA A 22 20.93 8.58 -8.37
C ALA A 22 20.36 8.36 -6.94
N GLY A 23 19.49 9.25 -6.46
CA GLY A 23 19.08 9.31 -5.04
C GLY A 23 17.63 8.95 -4.80
N CYS A 24 16.84 8.72 -5.84
CA CYS A 24 15.39 8.63 -5.72
C CYS A 24 14.96 7.35 -4.99
N VAL A 25 15.60 6.23 -5.32
CA VAL A 25 15.29 4.90 -4.80
C VAL A 25 15.82 4.74 -3.37
N ALA A 26 17.04 5.20 -3.10
CA ALA A 26 17.62 5.20 -1.76
C ALA A 26 16.87 6.13 -0.78
N VAL A 27 16.51 7.35 -1.20
CA VAL A 27 15.75 8.29 -0.35
C VAL A 27 14.34 7.77 -0.08
N ARG A 28 13.70 7.11 -1.05
CA ARG A 28 12.38 6.48 -0.86
C ARG A 28 12.46 5.35 0.17
N SER A 29 13.45 4.46 0.07
CA SER A 29 13.66 3.40 1.07
C SER A 29 13.97 3.96 2.45
N TRP A 30 14.73 5.06 2.52
CA TRP A 30 15.07 5.71 3.77
C TRP A 30 13.87 6.39 4.45
N ARG A 31 12.99 7.02 3.68
CA ARG A 31 11.81 7.74 4.20
C ARG A 31 10.58 6.86 4.37
N GLY A 32 10.47 5.79 3.59
CA GLY A 32 9.24 5.04 3.42
C GLY A 32 8.17 5.82 2.66
N GLU A 33 7.00 5.21 2.55
CA GLU A 33 5.80 5.80 1.94
C GLU A 33 4.68 5.81 3.00
N LYS A 34 4.03 6.96 3.21
CA LYS A 34 2.91 7.03 4.15
C LYS A 34 1.68 6.35 3.54
N GLY A 35 1.02 5.51 4.34
CA GLY A 35 -0.28 4.93 4.00
C GLY A 35 -1.45 5.89 4.19
N ALA A 36 -2.65 5.36 3.97
CA ALA A 36 -3.92 6.00 4.27
C ALA A 36 -4.02 6.37 5.76
N ASP A 37 -4.70 7.47 6.07
CA ASP A 37 -4.92 7.91 7.45
C ASP A 37 -6.14 7.19 8.05
N LEU A 38 -5.89 6.11 8.76
CA LEU A 38 -6.91 5.23 9.34
C LEU A 38 -7.33 5.67 10.76
N GLY A 39 -6.71 6.69 11.34
CA GLY A 39 -6.91 7.06 12.75
C GLY A 39 -8.35 7.48 13.07
N ASN A 40 -9.05 8.00 12.08
CA ASN A 40 -10.43 8.50 12.21
C ASN A 40 -11.49 7.46 11.83
N ILE A 41 -11.10 6.25 11.42
CA ILE A 41 -12.03 5.19 11.04
C ILE A 41 -12.24 4.26 12.24
N GLN A 42 -13.35 4.49 12.95
CA GLN A 42 -13.73 3.74 14.13
C GLN A 42 -15.26 3.57 14.18
N PRO A 43 -15.78 2.54 14.88
CA PRO A 43 -17.22 2.41 15.12
C PRO A 43 -17.83 3.69 15.71
N GLY A 44 -18.99 4.08 15.19
CA GLY A 44 -19.70 5.31 15.55
C GLY A 44 -19.41 6.52 14.65
N VAL A 45 -18.45 6.43 13.73
CA VAL A 45 -18.16 7.50 12.75
C VAL A 45 -18.97 7.29 11.47
N LYS A 46 -19.26 8.36 10.72
CA LYS A 46 -19.95 8.28 9.44
C LYS A 46 -19.10 7.66 8.33
N ARG A 47 -19.77 7.03 7.37
CA ARG A 47 -19.22 6.52 6.10
C ARG A 47 -18.34 7.53 5.36
N SER A 48 -18.69 8.81 5.40
CA SER A 48 -17.90 9.88 4.78
C SER A 48 -16.46 9.93 5.31
N ALA A 49 -16.21 9.59 6.56
CA ALA A 49 -14.84 9.55 7.11
C ALA A 49 -14.03 8.38 6.54
N ALA A 50 -14.66 7.21 6.39
CA ALA A 50 -14.06 6.05 5.73
C ALA A 50 -13.75 6.37 4.26
N GLU A 51 -14.70 6.98 3.53
CA GLU A 51 -14.49 7.31 2.12
C GLU A 51 -13.46 8.43 1.91
N THR A 52 -13.31 9.35 2.86
CA THR A 52 -12.25 10.38 2.84
C THR A 52 -10.86 9.75 2.96
N ALA A 53 -10.73 8.69 3.77
CA ALA A 53 -9.45 8.04 4.04
C ALA A 53 -9.12 6.90 3.05
N LEU A 54 -10.11 6.11 2.67
CA LEU A 54 -9.95 4.88 1.87
C LEU A 54 -10.37 5.05 0.40
N GLY A 55 -11.09 6.13 0.07
CA GLY A 55 -11.73 6.30 -1.23
C GLY A 55 -13.07 5.59 -1.33
N LEU A 56 -13.55 5.40 -2.56
CA LEU A 56 -14.83 4.73 -2.82
C LEU A 56 -14.72 3.21 -2.57
N PRO A 57 -15.81 2.56 -2.11
CA PRO A 57 -15.80 1.12 -1.94
C PRO A 57 -15.71 0.40 -3.30
N LEU A 58 -15.03 -0.75 -3.29
CA LEU A 58 -14.91 -1.66 -4.43
C LEU A 58 -16.21 -2.45 -4.69
N GLY A 59 -16.98 -2.70 -3.64
CA GLY A 59 -18.23 -3.44 -3.70
C GLY A 59 -18.99 -3.34 -2.39
N GLU A 60 -20.30 -3.59 -2.45
CA GLU A 60 -21.19 -3.54 -1.30
C GLU A 60 -22.12 -4.76 -1.29
N SER A 61 -22.46 -5.23 -0.09
CA SER A 61 -23.49 -6.25 0.13
C SER A 61 -24.35 -5.85 1.32
N VAL A 62 -25.58 -6.37 1.37
CA VAL A 62 -26.52 -6.10 2.46
C VAL A 62 -26.92 -7.43 3.07
N SER A 63 -26.77 -7.55 4.37
CA SER A 63 -27.22 -8.74 5.11
C SER A 63 -28.74 -8.74 5.29
N ALA A 64 -29.29 -9.90 5.64
CA ALA A 64 -30.72 -10.08 5.90
C ALA A 64 -31.26 -9.18 7.04
N THR A 65 -30.40 -8.69 7.93
CA THR A 65 -30.74 -7.78 9.05
C THR A 65 -30.71 -6.31 8.65
N GLY A 66 -30.33 -5.98 7.41
CA GLY A 66 -30.23 -4.61 6.90
C GLY A 66 -28.88 -3.94 7.17
N VAL A 67 -27.90 -4.66 7.72
CA VAL A 67 -26.52 -4.15 7.83
C VAL A 67 -25.86 -4.18 6.46
N ARG A 68 -25.22 -3.08 6.08
CA ARG A 68 -24.51 -2.94 4.81
C ARG A 68 -23.01 -3.12 5.00
N TYR A 69 -22.42 -4.03 4.24
CA TYR A 69 -20.98 -4.25 4.19
C TYR A 69 -20.41 -3.58 2.95
N ALA A 70 -19.34 -2.82 3.10
CA ALA A 70 -18.61 -2.27 1.97
C ALA A 70 -17.15 -2.71 2.04
N LEU A 71 -16.66 -3.23 0.91
CA LEU A 71 -15.27 -3.61 0.72
C LEU A 71 -14.49 -2.37 0.28
N TYR A 72 -13.41 -2.06 1.00
CA TYR A 72 -12.46 -1.03 0.63
C TYR A 72 -11.08 -1.63 0.40
N GLU A 73 -10.29 -0.94 -0.40
CA GLU A 73 -8.87 -1.24 -0.59
C GLU A 73 -8.07 0.04 -0.36
N TYR A 74 -7.06 -0.03 0.49
CA TYR A 74 -6.25 1.14 0.84
C TYR A 74 -4.76 0.85 0.78
N ASN A 75 -3.98 1.93 0.58
CA ASN A 75 -2.54 1.85 0.65
C ASN A 75 -2.10 1.87 2.11
N ALA A 76 -1.55 0.78 2.64
CA ALA A 76 -1.04 0.76 4.01
C ALA A 76 0.25 1.58 4.18
N GLY A 77 0.94 1.90 3.08
CA GLY A 77 2.25 2.54 3.06
C GLY A 77 3.41 1.54 2.97
N ILE A 78 4.62 2.03 3.15
CA ILE A 78 5.86 1.23 3.18
C ILE A 78 6.73 1.77 4.31
N PRO A 79 7.08 0.94 5.30
CA PRO A 79 7.96 1.40 6.36
C PRO A 79 9.37 1.70 5.81
N PRO A 80 10.11 2.63 6.43
CA PRO A 80 11.49 2.89 6.03
C PRO A 80 12.36 1.64 6.30
N HIS A 81 13.15 1.24 5.31
CA HIS A 81 14.12 0.14 5.39
C HIS A 81 15.53 0.69 5.17
N PRO A 82 16.25 1.06 6.25
CA PRO A 82 17.58 1.64 6.14
C PRO A 82 18.60 0.73 5.44
N GLY A 83 18.48 -0.59 5.62
CA GLY A 83 19.35 -1.58 4.95
C GLY A 83 19.22 -1.55 3.43
N ASP A 84 17.98 -1.49 2.94
CA ASP A 84 17.69 -1.40 1.51
C ASP A 84 18.14 -0.05 0.96
N ALA A 85 17.99 1.03 1.74
CA ALA A 85 18.46 2.36 1.35
C ALA A 85 19.99 2.40 1.18
N VAL A 86 20.74 1.81 2.11
CA VAL A 86 22.21 1.73 2.03
C VAL A 86 22.65 0.86 0.85
N THR A 87 21.98 -0.27 0.63
CA THR A 87 22.29 -1.17 -0.49
C THR A 87 22.02 -0.50 -1.83
N ALA A 88 20.88 0.19 -1.97
CA ALA A 88 20.55 0.97 -3.15
C ALA A 88 21.59 2.08 -3.41
N ALA A 89 21.95 2.85 -2.38
CA ALA A 89 22.97 3.90 -2.50
C ALA A 89 24.34 3.36 -2.92
N LEU A 90 24.75 2.21 -2.39
CA LEU A 90 26.00 1.55 -2.79
C LEU A 90 25.94 1.08 -4.25
N LEU A 91 24.83 0.45 -4.65
CA LEU A 91 24.63 0.01 -6.02
C LEU A 91 24.63 1.19 -7.00
N ASP A 92 24.05 2.32 -6.61
CA ASP A 92 24.04 3.52 -7.44
C ASP A 92 25.44 4.12 -7.61
N VAL A 93 26.26 4.12 -6.56
CA VAL A 93 27.67 4.54 -6.67
C VAL A 93 28.48 3.59 -7.55
N VAL A 94 28.34 2.27 -7.36
CA VAL A 94 29.13 1.26 -8.11
C VAL A 94 28.70 1.19 -9.57
N THR A 95 27.40 1.37 -9.86
CA THR A 95 26.86 1.29 -11.22
C THR A 95 26.73 2.64 -11.91
N PHE A 96 27.20 3.72 -11.28
CA PHE A 96 27.00 5.10 -11.76
C PHE A 96 25.52 5.42 -12.08
N GLY A 97 24.60 4.91 -11.26
CA GLY A 97 23.15 5.10 -11.41
C GLY A 97 22.50 4.28 -12.54
N ILE A 98 23.25 3.41 -13.23
CA ILE A 98 22.68 2.51 -14.26
C ILE A 98 21.70 1.51 -13.62
N PHE A 99 21.93 1.10 -12.37
CA PHE A 99 21.04 0.21 -11.64
C PHE A 99 19.63 0.80 -11.46
N GLU A 100 19.53 2.06 -11.02
CA GLU A 100 18.26 2.78 -10.93
C GLU A 100 17.56 2.87 -12.30
N ILE A 101 18.29 3.11 -13.39
CA ILE A 101 17.73 3.18 -14.76
C ILE A 101 17.15 1.83 -15.20
N ILE A 102 17.86 0.73 -14.96
CA ILE A 102 17.39 -0.63 -15.34
C ILE A 102 16.19 -1.03 -14.48
N THR A 103 16.27 -0.79 -13.17
CA THR A 103 15.15 -1.05 -12.25
C THR A 103 13.92 -0.22 -12.63
N TYR A 104 14.11 1.06 -12.96
CA TYR A 104 13.04 1.93 -13.43
C TYR A 104 12.38 1.41 -14.71
N LYS A 105 13.19 1.00 -15.69
CA LYS A 105 12.67 0.51 -16.97
C LYS A 105 11.84 -0.78 -16.80
N ASN A 106 12.27 -1.67 -15.91
CA ASN A 106 11.62 -2.96 -15.72
C ASN A 106 10.41 -2.89 -14.78
N ASN A 107 10.49 -2.04 -13.75
CA ASN A 107 9.55 -2.06 -12.63
C ASN A 107 8.86 -0.70 -12.35
N GLY A 108 9.21 0.36 -13.09
CA GLY A 108 8.93 1.74 -12.69
C GLY A 108 9.76 2.14 -11.47
N TRP A 109 9.40 3.23 -10.78
CA TRP A 109 10.01 3.61 -9.47
C TRP A 109 9.70 2.62 -8.32
N ARG A 110 9.50 1.33 -8.64
CA ARG A 110 9.16 0.26 -7.71
C ARG A 110 10.38 -0.62 -7.49
N HIS A 111 10.75 -0.81 -6.24
CA HIS A 111 11.79 -1.74 -5.81
C HIS A 111 11.41 -3.19 -6.13
N PRO A 112 12.39 -4.05 -6.47
CA PRO A 112 12.18 -5.50 -6.53
C PRO A 112 11.79 -6.00 -5.13
N GLY A 113 10.52 -6.41 -4.96
CA GLY A 113 9.94 -6.80 -3.66
C GLY A 113 8.77 -5.91 -3.18
N GLU A 114 8.57 -4.76 -3.82
CA GLU A 114 7.53 -3.77 -3.47
C GLU A 114 6.13 -4.10 -4.05
N TYR A 115 5.97 -5.28 -4.65
CA TYR A 115 4.85 -5.61 -5.54
C TYR A 115 3.54 -5.98 -4.84
N ASP A 116 3.54 -6.32 -3.54
CA ASP A 116 2.36 -6.94 -2.92
C ASP A 116 1.93 -6.33 -1.57
N ARG A 117 2.73 -5.43 -0.98
CA ARG A 117 2.52 -4.97 0.40
C ARG A 117 1.74 -3.67 0.53
N ARG A 118 1.34 -3.07 -0.59
CA ARG A 118 0.71 -1.73 -0.55
C ARG A 118 -0.78 -1.82 -0.30
N ARG A 119 -1.50 -2.75 -0.94
CA ARG A 119 -2.97 -2.73 -0.99
C ARG A 119 -3.55 -3.74 -0.02
N ILE A 120 -4.10 -3.25 1.09
CA ILE A 120 -4.84 -4.08 2.06
C ILE A 120 -6.33 -3.86 1.83
N ARG A 121 -7.08 -4.96 1.85
CA ARG A 121 -8.53 -4.95 1.75
C ARG A 121 -9.16 -5.08 3.12
N VAL A 122 -10.22 -4.31 3.34
CA VAL A 122 -10.95 -4.25 4.60
C VAL A 122 -12.44 -4.15 4.31
N VAL A 123 -13.23 -4.82 5.12
CA VAL A 123 -14.70 -4.74 5.06
C VAL A 123 -15.17 -3.87 6.22
N ILE A 124 -16.00 -2.87 5.91
CA ILE A 124 -16.61 -1.99 6.91
C ILE A 124 -18.11 -2.20 6.89
N ALA A 125 -18.68 -2.47 8.07
CA ALA A 125 -20.11 -2.61 8.27
C ALA A 125 -20.73 -1.25 8.64
N TYR A 126 -21.90 -0.97 8.07
CA TYR A 126 -22.67 0.25 8.29
C TYR A 126 -24.10 -0.06 8.71
N ASP A 127 -24.65 0.82 9.54
CA ASP A 127 -26.09 0.85 9.81
C ASP A 127 -26.87 1.57 8.69
N THR A 128 -28.19 1.67 8.87
CA THR A 128 -29.10 2.35 7.94
C THR A 128 -28.93 3.87 7.90
N ARG A 129 -28.11 4.44 8.78
CA ARG A 129 -27.78 5.87 8.86
C ARG A 129 -26.36 6.16 8.38
N ASP A 130 -25.73 5.21 7.71
CA ASP A 130 -24.35 5.27 7.23
C ASP A 130 -23.32 5.47 8.34
N VAL A 131 -23.57 4.93 9.53
CA VAL A 131 -22.63 4.94 10.66
C VAL A 131 -21.91 3.61 10.72
N ILE A 132 -20.58 3.64 10.92
CA ILE A 132 -19.73 2.46 11.04
C ILE A 132 -20.15 1.67 12.29
N LEU A 133 -20.48 0.40 12.10
CA LEU A 133 -20.78 -0.55 13.17
C LEU A 133 -19.55 -1.39 13.55
N GLY A 134 -18.73 -1.74 12.56
CA GLY A 134 -17.61 -2.64 12.74
C GLY A 134 -16.67 -2.65 11.55
N ILE A 135 -15.46 -3.13 11.78
CA ILE A 135 -14.39 -3.23 10.79
C ILE A 135 -13.85 -4.66 10.84
N PHE A 136 -13.64 -5.27 9.67
CA PHE A 136 -13.31 -6.68 9.51
C PHE A 136 -12.24 -6.86 8.44
N ASP A 137 -11.38 -7.86 8.61
CA ASP A 137 -10.54 -8.34 7.51
C ASP A 137 -11.41 -9.06 6.47
N GLU A 138 -11.03 -8.98 5.20
CA GLU A 138 -11.77 -9.61 4.09
C GLU A 138 -12.01 -11.11 4.28
N ALA A 139 -11.10 -11.81 4.97
CA ALA A 139 -11.18 -13.25 5.23
C ALA A 139 -12.09 -13.63 6.41
N ASN A 140 -12.56 -12.67 7.20
CA ASN A 140 -13.36 -12.95 8.39
C ASN A 140 -14.83 -13.21 8.03
N GLU A 141 -15.47 -14.10 8.78
CA GLU A 141 -16.92 -14.28 8.70
C GLU A 141 -17.63 -13.02 9.22
N LEU A 142 -18.59 -12.51 8.43
CA LEU A 142 -19.26 -11.25 8.70
C LEU A 142 -20.51 -11.48 9.57
N PRO A 143 -20.55 -10.97 10.81
CA PRO A 143 -21.64 -11.26 11.74
C PRO A 143 -22.92 -10.56 11.32
N PRO A 144 -24.13 -11.13 11.47
CA PRO A 144 -25.36 -10.50 10.99
C PRO A 144 -25.66 -9.12 11.61
N ASP A 145 -25.12 -8.81 12.78
CA ASP A 145 -25.33 -7.52 13.47
C ASP A 145 -24.32 -6.43 13.08
N GLY A 146 -23.32 -6.76 12.25
CA GLY A 146 -22.30 -5.81 11.77
C GLY A 146 -21.31 -5.33 12.82
N ARG A 147 -21.37 -5.85 14.04
CA ARG A 147 -20.54 -5.35 15.14
C ARG A 147 -19.25 -6.14 15.23
N SER A 148 -18.14 -5.44 15.14
CA SER A 148 -16.83 -6.02 15.44
C SER A 148 -16.47 -5.78 16.91
N GLY A 149 -15.60 -6.60 17.46
CA GLY A 149 -14.80 -6.21 18.63
C GLY A 149 -13.86 -5.03 18.30
N PRO A 150 -12.96 -4.66 19.22
CA PRO A 150 -11.94 -3.66 18.92
C PRO A 150 -11.09 -4.11 17.73
N TYR A 151 -11.22 -3.40 16.60
CA TYR A 151 -10.46 -3.71 15.40
C TYR A 151 -9.08 -3.06 15.48
N ARG A 152 -8.03 -3.85 15.26
CA ARG A 152 -6.66 -3.36 15.19
C ARG A 152 -6.24 -3.33 13.74
N TRP A 153 -6.08 -2.11 13.20
CA TRP A 153 -5.50 -1.91 11.89
C TRP A 153 -4.13 -2.61 11.80
N PRO A 154 -3.89 -3.42 10.74
CA PRO A 154 -2.61 -4.06 10.53
C PRO A 154 -1.50 -3.01 10.51
N ARG A 155 -0.51 -3.16 11.39
CA ARG A 155 0.73 -2.38 11.27
C ARG A 155 1.60 -3.08 10.24
N LEU A 156 2.10 -2.35 9.25
CA LEU A 156 3.02 -2.91 8.26
C LEU A 156 4.23 -3.58 8.88
N SER A 157 4.73 -3.06 10.02
CA SER A 157 5.83 -3.67 10.77
C SER A 157 5.54 -5.08 11.29
N SER A 158 4.26 -5.50 11.35
CA SER A 158 3.85 -6.87 11.73
C SER A 158 3.55 -7.79 10.55
N LEU A 159 3.52 -7.26 9.31
CA LEU A 159 3.38 -8.07 8.09
C LEU A 159 4.74 -8.61 7.59
N ASP A 160 5.83 -8.25 8.28
CA ASP A 160 7.20 -8.44 7.80
C ASP A 160 7.94 -9.67 8.32
N HIS A 161 7.41 -10.43 9.29
CA HIS A 161 8.14 -11.58 9.86
C HIS A 161 7.47 -12.95 9.72
N ASP A 162 6.15 -13.05 9.63
CA ASP A 162 5.48 -14.36 9.69
C ASP A 162 4.29 -14.54 8.74
N ALA A 163 4.02 -13.62 7.80
CA ALA A 163 2.88 -13.79 6.90
C ALA A 163 3.13 -14.99 5.96
N PRO A 164 2.42 -16.13 6.11
CA PRO A 164 2.60 -17.24 5.20
C PRO A 164 2.22 -16.80 3.78
N LEU A 165 2.89 -17.39 2.80
CA LEU A 165 2.62 -17.24 1.36
C LEU A 165 1.15 -17.50 0.95
N ALA A 166 0.29 -17.91 1.87
CA ALA A 166 -1.14 -18.09 1.69
C ALA A 166 -1.92 -16.80 1.37
N TYR A 167 -1.41 -15.61 1.73
CA TYR A 167 -2.03 -14.34 1.32
C TYR A 167 -1.92 -14.09 -0.21
N ARG A 168 -1.06 -14.85 -0.92
CA ARG A 168 -0.72 -14.66 -2.34
C ARG A 168 -1.78 -15.19 -3.32
N GLN A 169 -2.77 -16.00 -2.89
CA GLN A 169 -3.64 -16.71 -3.85
C GLN A 169 -5.15 -16.63 -3.60
N SER A 170 -5.64 -16.17 -2.44
CA SER A 170 -7.09 -16.22 -2.15
C SER A 170 -7.90 -14.97 -2.52
N SER A 171 -7.27 -13.88 -2.97
CA SER A 171 -7.91 -12.56 -3.08
C SER A 171 -8.73 -12.32 -4.36
N THR A 172 -9.06 -13.37 -5.13
CA THR A 172 -9.79 -13.21 -6.41
C THR A 172 -11.17 -13.86 -6.46
N GLU A 173 -11.56 -14.73 -5.51
CA GLU A 173 -12.76 -15.57 -5.75
C GLU A 173 -13.82 -15.62 -4.64
N THR A 174 -13.56 -15.21 -3.39
CA THR A 174 -14.39 -15.80 -2.30
C THR A 174 -15.42 -14.89 -1.63
N VAL A 175 -15.39 -13.55 -1.76
CA VAL A 175 -16.27 -12.71 -0.91
C VAL A 175 -17.58 -12.24 -1.59
N PHE A 176 -17.69 -12.28 -2.92
CA PHE A 176 -18.92 -11.89 -3.64
C PHE A 176 -19.63 -13.05 -4.36
N ALA A 177 -19.25 -14.31 -4.09
CA ALA A 177 -19.79 -15.49 -4.78
C ALA A 177 -21.09 -16.07 -4.17
N TYR A 178 -21.75 -15.36 -3.26
CA TYR A 178 -23.06 -15.76 -2.75
C TYR A 178 -24.12 -14.79 -3.31
N ASP A 179 -24.98 -15.31 -4.18
CA ASP A 179 -26.14 -14.69 -4.87
C ASP A 179 -25.97 -14.10 -6.29
N ALA A 180 -25.40 -14.90 -7.21
CA ALA A 180 -25.77 -14.80 -8.62
C ALA A 180 -26.84 -15.86 -8.95
N PRO A 181 -28.12 -15.52 -9.23
CA PRO A 181 -29.04 -16.49 -9.80
C PRO A 181 -28.54 -16.87 -11.20
N MET A 182 -28.25 -18.17 -11.39
CA MET A 182 -27.95 -18.75 -12.69
C MET A 182 -29.10 -18.47 -13.66
N ILE A 183 -28.92 -17.51 -14.57
CA ILE A 183 -29.70 -17.46 -15.80
C ILE A 183 -29.03 -18.44 -16.76
N ARG A 184 -29.61 -19.63 -16.89
CA ARG A 184 -29.37 -20.50 -18.05
C ARG A 184 -29.85 -19.76 -19.30
N GLN A 185 -28.98 -19.66 -20.29
CA GLN A 185 -29.38 -19.62 -21.70
C GLN A 185 -29.20 -21.01 -22.29
#